data_AF-A0A938BN21-F1
#
_entry.id   AF-A0A938BN21-F1
#
_cell.length_a   1.000
_cell.length_b   1.000
_cell.length_c   1.000
_cell.angle_alpha   90.00
_cell.angle_beta   90.00
_cell.angle_gamma   90.00
#
_symmetry.space_group_name_H-M   'P 1'
#
loop_
_entity.id
_entity.type
_entity.pdbx_description
1 polymer ?
#
loop_
_entity_poly.entity_id
_entity_poly.type
_entity_poly.pdbx_seq_one_letter_code
_entity_poly.pdbx_strand_id
1 'polypeptide(L)'
;KIDFPDGSRVSPIELVNRVVMSQPAPVPKGPLDQHEVVRAIVKGTRKGKKVTLIEDLHVSGMPAWGIGLEVDTGSPPAVAVQMLGAGEITATGVCPPETCVPVKPYFDRLLERRMRVKSVEQPGWIPES
;
A
#
# COMPACT_ATOMS: atom_id res chain seq x y z
N LYS A 1 6.96 16.93 -26.47
CA LYS A 1 7.65 16.14 -27.53
C LYS A 1 8.78 17.02 -28.08
N ILE A 2 9.92 16.43 -28.38
CA ILE A 2 11.09 17.10 -28.97
C ILE A 2 11.14 16.66 -30.43
N ASP A 3 11.16 17.61 -31.34
CA ASP A 3 11.29 17.39 -32.77
C ASP A 3 12.77 17.52 -33.14
N PHE A 4 13.31 16.57 -33.88
CA PHE A 4 14.71 16.54 -34.33
C PHE A 4 14.84 16.97 -35.80
N PRO A 5 16.01 17.47 -36.23
CA PRO A 5 16.24 17.91 -37.60
C PRO A 5 16.02 16.84 -38.69
N ASP A 6 16.08 15.56 -38.32
CA ASP A 6 15.81 14.42 -39.20
C ASP A 6 14.30 14.12 -39.36
N GLY A 7 13.43 14.95 -38.78
CA GLY A 7 11.99 14.78 -38.79
C GLY A 7 11.46 13.78 -37.76
N SER A 8 12.34 13.17 -36.96
CA SER A 8 11.92 12.30 -35.87
C SER A 8 11.33 13.12 -34.71
N ARG A 9 10.37 12.52 -34.01
CA ARG A 9 9.68 13.15 -32.89
C ARG A 9 9.70 12.22 -31.69
N VAL A 10 10.28 12.70 -30.59
CA VAL A 10 10.48 11.90 -29.39
C VAL A 10 9.70 12.50 -28.23
N SER A 11 9.01 11.66 -27.47
CA SER A 11 8.49 12.04 -26.15
C SER A 11 9.58 11.74 -25.12
N PRO A 12 10.10 12.74 -24.37
CA PRO A 12 11.18 12.50 -23.41
C PRO A 12 10.84 11.39 -22.40
N ILE A 13 9.59 11.34 -21.92
CA ILE A 13 9.14 10.29 -20.99
C ILE A 13 9.12 8.90 -21.65
N GLU A 14 8.73 8.79 -22.93
CA GLU A 14 8.75 7.51 -23.65
C GLU A 14 10.18 7.04 -23.90
N LEU A 15 11.09 7.96 -24.24
CA LEU A 15 12.51 7.64 -24.41
C LEU A 15 13.11 7.12 -23.11
N VAL A 16 12.92 7.84 -22.00
CA VAL A 16 13.42 7.43 -20.68
C VAL A 16 12.82 6.08 -20.28
N ASN A 17 11.50 5.91 -20.40
CA ASN A 17 10.85 4.64 -20.11
C ASN A 17 11.42 3.50 -20.95
N ARG A 18 11.64 3.71 -22.25
CA ARG A 18 12.19 2.68 -23.13
C ARG A 18 13.62 2.30 -22.75
N VAL A 19 14.47 3.28 -22.43
CA VAL A 19 15.85 3.02 -21.97
C VAL A 19 15.85 2.25 -20.64
N VAL A 20 15.04 2.69 -19.66
CA VAL A 20 14.94 2.05 -18.34
C VAL A 20 14.38 0.62 -18.45
N MET A 21 13.30 0.43 -19.21
CA MET A 21 12.66 -0.88 -19.38
C MET A 21 13.47 -1.85 -20.26
N SER A 22 14.43 -1.35 -21.06
CA SER A 22 15.35 -2.18 -21.85
C SER A 22 16.55 -2.71 -21.05
N GLN A 23 16.71 -2.29 -19.79
CA GLN A 23 17.76 -2.82 -18.93
C GLN A 23 17.50 -4.31 -18.64
N PRO A 24 18.56 -5.13 -18.48
CA PRO A 24 18.40 -6.52 -18.06
C PRO A 24 17.69 -6.59 -16.70
N ALA A 25 16.94 -7.68 -16.48
CA ALA A 25 16.31 -7.91 -15.19
C ALA A 25 17.37 -7.89 -14.07
N PRO A 26 17.11 -7.18 -12.95
CA PRO A 26 18.06 -7.13 -11.85
C PRO A 26 18.23 -8.54 -11.27
N VAL A 27 19.49 -8.94 -11.08
CA VAL A 27 19.82 -10.19 -10.37
C VAL A 27 19.74 -9.92 -8.86
N PRO A 28 18.87 -10.62 -8.11
CA PRO A 28 18.79 -10.43 -6.66
C PRO A 28 20.14 -10.71 -5.99
N LYS A 29 20.59 -9.79 -5.14
CA LYS A 29 21.80 -9.97 -4.33
C LYS A 29 21.39 -10.25 -2.88
N GLY A 30 21.24 -11.53 -2.56
CA GLY A 30 20.85 -11.97 -1.22
C GLY A 30 19.33 -11.98 -0.99
N PRO A 31 18.90 -12.14 0.27
CA PRO A 31 17.48 -12.14 0.64
C PRO A 31 16.78 -10.83 0.30
N LEU A 32 15.49 -10.89 0.00
CA LEU A 32 14.65 -9.71 -0.16
C LEU A 32 14.47 -9.03 1.20
N ASP A 33 15.21 -7.94 1.43
CA ASP A 33 15.12 -7.10 2.62
C ASP A 33 14.45 -5.77 2.26
N GLN A 34 13.15 -5.84 2.02
CA GLN A 34 12.33 -4.68 1.67
C GLN A 34 11.32 -4.42 2.78
N HIS A 35 11.08 -3.13 3.04
CA HIS A 35 10.16 -2.66 4.07
C HIS A 35 9.41 -1.43 3.58
N GLU A 36 8.09 -1.43 3.75
CA GLU A 36 7.20 -0.31 3.45
C GLU A 36 6.51 0.18 4.72
N VAL A 37 6.27 1.49 4.78
CA VAL A 37 5.42 2.11 5.79
C VAL A 37 4.44 3.05 5.11
N VAL A 38 3.15 2.73 5.21
CA VAL A 38 2.07 3.66 4.85
C VAL A 38 1.58 4.33 6.12
N ARG A 39 1.64 5.66 6.17
CA ARG A 39 1.21 6.46 7.32
C ARG A 39 -0.08 7.21 7.01
N ALA A 40 -1.11 7.01 7.82
CA ALA A 40 -2.28 7.88 7.86
C ALA A 40 -2.16 8.84 9.06
N ILE A 41 -2.26 10.15 8.80
CA ILE A 41 -2.31 11.19 9.84
C ILE A 41 -3.71 11.78 9.86
N VAL A 42 -4.47 11.50 10.92
CA VAL A 42 -5.86 11.93 11.05
C VAL A 42 -5.95 12.98 12.15
N LYS A 43 -6.27 14.21 11.76
CA LYS A 43 -6.53 15.32 12.69
C LYS A 43 -8.02 15.39 13.01
N GLY A 44 -8.36 15.53 14.27
CA GLY A 44 -9.76 15.59 14.68
C GLY A 44 -9.96 16.18 16.07
N THR A 45 -11.16 15.99 16.60
CA THR A 45 -11.55 16.42 17.93
C THR A 45 -12.15 15.24 18.68
N ARG A 46 -11.65 14.97 19.89
CA ARG A 46 -12.16 13.93 20.79
C ARG A 46 -12.53 14.57 22.13
N LYS A 47 -13.80 14.45 22.52
CA LYS A 47 -14.34 15.06 23.75
C LYS A 47 -14.00 16.57 23.86
N GLY A 48 -14.16 17.31 22.75
CA GLY A 48 -13.89 18.75 22.68
C GLY A 48 -12.41 19.14 22.63
N LYS A 49 -11.46 18.20 22.69
CA LYS A 49 -10.03 18.47 22.60
C LYS A 49 -9.50 18.09 21.22
N LYS A 50 -8.60 18.91 20.68
CA LYS A 50 -7.87 18.59 19.44
C LYS A 50 -6.97 17.38 19.67
N VAL A 51 -7.03 16.41 18.76
CA VAL A 51 -6.17 15.21 18.77
C VAL A 51 -5.65 14.95 17.36
N THR A 52 -4.50 14.29 17.28
CA THR A 52 -3.99 13.69 16.04
C THR A 52 -3.76 12.21 16.26
N LEU A 53 -4.33 11.38 15.40
CA LEU A 53 -4.03 9.95 15.31
C LEU A 53 -3.04 9.73 14.18
N ILE A 54 -1.99 8.97 14.46
CA ILE A 54 -1.02 8.50 13.48
C ILE A 54 -1.13 6.99 13.44
N GLU A 55 -1.49 6.46 12.28
CA GLU A 55 -1.60 5.03 12.02
C GLU A 55 -0.52 4.65 10.99
N ASP A 56 0.46 3.86 11.43
CA ASP A 56 1.52 3.33 10.56
C ASP A 56 1.23 1.87 10.23
N LEU A 57 1.04 1.56 8.95
CA LEU A 57 1.05 0.20 8.45
C LEU A 57 2.47 -0.18 8.07
N HIS A 58 3.12 -0.99 8.90
CA HIS A 58 4.43 -1.56 8.60
C HIS A 58 4.25 -2.86 7.83
N VAL A 59 4.91 -2.97 6.68
CA VAL A 59 4.95 -4.17 5.86
C VAL A 59 6.39 -4.57 5.60
N SER A 60 6.69 -5.85 5.79
CA SER A 60 7.96 -6.46 5.40
C SER A 60 7.67 -7.58 4.40
N GLY A 61 8.68 -7.93 3.61
CA GLY A 61 8.58 -9.07 2.70
C GLY A 61 8.22 -10.38 3.40
N MET A 62 7.84 -11.37 2.58
CA MET A 62 7.46 -12.71 3.02
C MET A 62 8.46 -13.75 2.48
N PRO A 63 9.61 -13.97 3.16
CA PRO A 63 10.64 -14.90 2.70
C PRO A 63 10.13 -16.32 2.49
N ALA A 64 9.17 -16.77 3.31
CA ALA A 64 8.55 -18.09 3.19
C ALA A 64 7.81 -18.29 1.85
N TRP A 65 7.41 -17.20 1.19
CA TRP A 65 6.75 -17.20 -0.12
C TRP A 65 7.67 -16.71 -1.25
N GLY A 66 8.91 -16.32 -0.92
CA GLY A 66 9.86 -15.78 -1.90
C GLY A 66 9.48 -14.42 -2.48
N ILE A 67 8.63 -13.65 -1.80
CA ILE A 67 8.15 -12.33 -2.26
C ILE A 67 8.59 -11.21 -1.30
N GLY A 68 8.74 -10.01 -1.86
CA GLY A 68 9.08 -8.78 -1.15
C GLY A 68 7.81 -7.99 -0.83
N LEU A 69 7.80 -6.72 -1.23
CA LEU A 69 6.66 -5.82 -1.00
C LEU A 69 5.41 -6.18 -1.82
N GLU A 70 5.49 -7.05 -2.82
CA GLU A 70 4.31 -7.49 -3.58
C GLU A 70 3.22 -8.11 -2.67
N VAL A 71 3.60 -8.52 -1.45
CA VAL A 71 2.69 -8.96 -0.40
C VAL A 71 1.65 -7.89 -0.01
N ASP A 72 2.01 -6.60 0.08
CA ASP A 72 1.07 -5.51 0.42
C ASP A 72 0.07 -5.21 -0.68
N THR A 73 0.43 -5.48 -1.92
CA THR A 73 -0.45 -5.22 -3.06
C THR A 73 -1.39 -6.40 -3.28
N GLY A 74 -0.87 -7.62 -3.22
CA GLY A 74 -1.63 -8.84 -3.52
C GLY A 74 -2.47 -9.38 -2.34
N SER A 75 -1.99 -9.23 -1.11
CA SER A 75 -2.67 -9.85 0.05
C SER A 75 -3.99 -9.19 0.44
N PRO A 76 -4.12 -7.85 0.48
CA PRO A 76 -5.38 -7.17 0.79
C PRO A 76 -6.57 -7.66 -0.04
N PRO A 77 -6.52 -7.66 -1.39
CA PRO A 77 -7.63 -8.20 -2.19
C PRO A 77 -7.81 -9.71 -2.03
N ALA A 78 -6.72 -10.49 -1.87
CA ALA A 78 -6.83 -11.94 -1.64
C ALA A 78 -7.58 -12.26 -0.34
N VAL A 79 -7.27 -11.54 0.75
CA VAL A 79 -8.00 -11.66 2.03
C VAL A 79 -9.46 -11.27 1.83
N ALA A 80 -9.75 -10.14 1.20
CA ALA A 80 -11.12 -9.69 0.96
C ALA A 80 -11.94 -10.75 0.19
N VAL A 81 -11.38 -11.35 -0.86
CA VAL A 81 -12.03 -12.43 -1.63
C VAL A 81 -12.23 -13.69 -0.78
N GLN A 82 -11.28 -14.04 0.09
CA GLN A 82 -11.45 -15.15 1.04
C GLN A 82 -12.61 -14.88 2.01
N MET A 83 -12.75 -13.66 2.54
CA MET A 83 -13.87 -13.34 3.45
C MET A 83 -15.21 -13.29 2.70
N LEU A 84 -15.22 -12.85 1.44
CA LEU A 84 -16.40 -12.93 0.58
C LEU A 84 -16.83 -14.39 0.37
N GLY A 85 -15.89 -15.27 0.06
CA GLY A 85 -16.15 -16.71 -0.08
C GLY A 85 -16.60 -17.38 1.22
N ALA A 86 -16.16 -16.88 2.37
CA ALA A 86 -16.59 -17.32 3.69
C ALA A 86 -17.94 -16.73 4.15
N GLY A 87 -18.53 -15.81 3.39
CA GLY A 87 -19.80 -15.15 3.73
C GLY A 87 -19.68 -14.07 4.81
N GLU A 88 -18.46 -13.60 5.10
CA GLU A 88 -18.22 -12.54 6.10
C GLU A 88 -18.42 -11.13 5.52
N ILE A 89 -18.21 -10.97 4.21
CA ILE A 89 -18.60 -9.78 3.45
C ILE A 89 -19.91 -10.13 2.75
N THR A 90 -20.99 -9.46 3.13
CA THR A 90 -22.34 -9.74 2.63
C THR A 90 -22.90 -8.63 1.74
N ALA A 91 -22.25 -7.47 1.71
CA ALA A 91 -22.66 -6.35 0.87
C ALA A 91 -22.58 -6.72 -0.62
N THR A 92 -23.57 -6.28 -1.39
CA THR A 92 -23.69 -6.55 -2.83
C THR A 92 -23.53 -5.28 -3.66
N GLY A 93 -23.00 -5.42 -4.88
CA GLY A 93 -22.77 -4.29 -5.79
C GLY A 93 -21.35 -3.73 -5.68
N VAL A 94 -21.15 -2.52 -6.18
CA VAL A 94 -19.85 -1.83 -6.12
C VAL A 94 -19.79 -1.04 -4.82
N CYS A 95 -19.14 -1.61 -3.81
CA CYS A 95 -18.98 -0.98 -2.50
C CYS A 95 -17.50 -0.71 -2.23
N PRO A 96 -17.16 0.45 -1.67
CA PRO A 96 -15.79 0.70 -1.23
C PRO A 96 -15.49 -0.08 0.06
N PRO A 97 -14.24 -0.53 0.25
CA PRO A 97 -13.88 -1.50 1.29
C PRO A 97 -14.18 -1.00 2.70
N GLU A 98 -14.08 0.29 2.97
CA GLU A 98 -14.39 0.91 4.27
C GLU A 98 -15.85 0.76 4.70
N THR A 99 -16.75 0.42 3.76
CA THR A 99 -18.18 0.22 4.05
C THR A 99 -18.58 -1.26 4.10
N CYS A 100 -17.87 -2.14 3.39
CA CYS A 100 -18.29 -3.53 3.20
C CYS A 100 -17.37 -4.57 3.83
N VAL A 101 -16.12 -4.24 4.13
CA VAL A 101 -15.14 -5.18 4.70
C VAL A 101 -15.16 -5.08 6.23
N PRO A 102 -15.43 -6.18 6.96
CA PRO A 102 -15.30 -6.22 8.41
C PRO A 102 -13.87 -5.89 8.86
N VAL A 103 -13.68 -4.71 9.46
CA VAL A 103 -12.37 -4.14 9.78
C VAL A 103 -11.50 -5.08 10.62
N LYS A 104 -11.99 -5.52 11.78
CA LYS A 104 -11.17 -6.31 12.70
C LYS A 104 -10.75 -7.67 12.09
N PRO A 105 -11.66 -8.52 11.59
CA PRO A 105 -11.27 -9.80 10.97
C PRO A 105 -10.31 -9.63 9.78
N TYR A 106 -10.49 -8.57 9.01
CA TYR A 106 -9.63 -8.25 7.89
C TYR A 106 -8.19 -7.95 8.32
N PHE A 107 -8.01 -7.02 9.27
CA PHE A 107 -6.67 -6.68 9.77
C PHE A 107 -6.03 -7.82 10.58
N ASP A 108 -6.80 -8.67 11.27
CA ASP A 108 -6.27 -9.87 11.91
C ASP A 108 -5.62 -10.81 10.88
N ARG A 109 -6.25 -11.02 9.70
CA ARG A 109 -5.69 -11.82 8.59
C ARG A 109 -4.48 -11.16 7.92
N LEU A 110 -4.44 -9.83 7.85
CA LEU A 110 -3.29 -9.11 7.30
C LEU A 110 -2.09 -9.15 8.27
N LEU A 111 -2.33 -9.22 9.58
CA LEU A 111 -1.28 -9.38 10.57
C LEU A 111 -0.51 -10.70 10.39
N GLU A 112 -1.21 -11.80 10.07
CA GLU A 112 -0.59 -13.08 9.69
C GLU A 112 0.32 -12.95 8.47
N ARG A 113 0.07 -11.95 7.63
CA ARG A 113 0.82 -11.62 6.41
C ARG A 113 1.85 -10.53 6.63
N ARG A 114 2.30 -10.34 7.88
CA ARG A 114 3.33 -9.38 8.31
C ARG A 114 2.96 -7.91 8.10
N MET A 115 1.67 -7.59 7.98
CA MET A 115 1.18 -6.22 7.93
C MET A 115 0.73 -5.79 9.33
N ARG A 116 1.53 -4.94 9.98
CA ARG A 116 1.31 -4.53 11.36
C ARG A 116 0.92 -3.06 11.41
N VAL A 117 -0.26 -2.78 11.96
CA VAL A 117 -0.69 -1.43 12.30
C VAL A 117 -0.08 -1.01 13.63
N LYS A 118 0.51 0.19 13.69
CA LYS A 118 0.97 0.86 14.90
C LYS A 118 0.25 2.20 15.02
N SER A 119 -0.52 2.34 16.10
CA SER A 119 -1.31 3.52 16.39
C SER A 119 -0.62 4.41 17.42
N VAL A 120 -0.59 5.72 17.18
CA VAL A 120 -0.12 6.73 18.13
C VAL A 120 -1.15 7.87 18.19
N GLU A 121 -1.66 8.17 19.39
CA GLU A 121 -2.49 9.36 19.64
C GLU A 121 -1.62 10.46 20.24
N GLN A 122 -1.71 11.67 19.69
CA GLN A 122 -1.01 12.86 20.17
C GLN A 122 -2.00 13.99 20.47
N PRO A 123 -1.77 14.77 21.55
CA PRO A 123 -2.59 15.94 21.84
C PRO A 123 -2.32 17.05 20.81
N GLY A 124 -3.38 17.78 20.44
CA GLY A 124 -3.29 18.88 19.48
C GLY A 124 -3.32 18.42 18.03
N TRP A 125 -3.21 19.39 17.12
CA TRP A 125 -3.03 19.14 15.69
C TRP A 125 -1.56 19.29 15.35
N ILE A 126 -0.94 18.25 14.83
CA ILE A 126 0.45 18.31 14.38
C ILE A 126 0.54 19.33 13.21
N PRO A 127 1.54 20.23 13.19
CA PRO A 127 1.76 21.14 12.07
C PRO A 127 1.91 20.37 10.75
N GLU A 128 1.47 20.96 9.65
CA GLU A 128 1.78 20.41 8.32
C GLU A 128 3.27 20.58 8.05
N SER A 129 3.90 19.51 7.56
CA SER A 129 5.30 19.46 7.16
C SER A 129 5.51 20.06 5.78
#